data_AF-A0A7S3FT42-F1
#
_entry.id   AF-A0A7S3FT42-F1
#
_cell.length_a   1.000
_cell.length_b   1.000
_cell.length_c   1.000
_cell.angle_alpha   90.00
_cell.angle_beta   90.00
_cell.angle_gamma   90.00
#
_symmetry.space_group_name_H-M   'P 1'
#
loop_
_entity.id
_entity.type
_entity.pdbx_description
1 polymer ?
#
loop_
_entity_poly.entity_id
_entity_poly.type
_entity_poly.pdbx_seq_one_letter_code
_entity_poly.pdbx_strand_id
1 'polypeptide(L)'
;MEASSEPGLEGFTSIKLQRLDMVCETALRNGQYCLIFDKTNNAEIYFNYKATLKELNKELVGVQMQRKTPHEVCESLRSTLVYAMRCGDRYVIYLDKMRGDFKNQLNFPPNHWPSEEIFDFKTWRENDCYMKVVKEEENEDLLKQKGRYFMNDNFQMIILASYHSDEDCEELVKLIPHQ
;
A
#
# COMPACT_ATOMS: atom_id res chain seq x y z
N MET A 1 -36.63 14.39 -9.58
CA MET A 1 -35.33 14.71 -8.98
C MET A 1 -34.34 13.79 -9.64
N GLU A 2 -33.78 14.21 -10.77
CA GLU A 2 -32.79 13.43 -11.52
C GLU A 2 -31.48 13.46 -10.74
N ALA A 3 -30.97 12.27 -10.40
CA ALA A 3 -29.63 12.15 -9.87
C ALA A 3 -28.66 12.50 -11.00
N SER A 4 -28.08 13.70 -10.93
CA SER A 4 -26.94 14.07 -11.76
C SER A 4 -25.82 13.08 -11.45
N SER A 5 -25.53 12.16 -12.37
CA SER A 5 -24.33 11.34 -12.30
C SER A 5 -23.14 12.28 -12.46
N GLU A 6 -22.44 12.54 -11.36
CA GLU A 6 -21.17 13.25 -11.41
C GLU A 6 -20.26 12.54 -12.43
N PRO A 7 -19.62 13.27 -13.36
CA PRO A 7 -18.62 12.67 -14.23
C PRO A 7 -17.54 12.08 -13.34
N GLY A 8 -17.34 10.76 -13.43
CA GLY A 8 -16.31 10.08 -12.65
C GLY A 8 -14.92 10.39 -13.17
N LEU A 9 -13.93 10.36 -12.27
CA LEU A 9 -12.51 10.43 -12.62
C LEU A 9 -12.16 9.36 -13.67
N GLU A 10 -11.55 9.77 -14.78
CA GLU A 10 -11.23 8.87 -15.89
C GLU A 10 -10.30 7.74 -15.42
N GLY A 11 -10.61 6.49 -15.77
CA GLY A 11 -9.87 5.31 -15.30
C GLY A 11 -10.29 4.78 -13.92
N PHE A 12 -11.19 5.46 -13.20
CA PHE A 12 -11.68 4.99 -11.89
C PHE A 12 -13.10 4.43 -11.96
N THR A 13 -13.37 3.44 -11.11
CA THR A 13 -14.71 2.83 -10.97
C THR A 13 -15.24 3.03 -9.56
N SER A 14 -16.46 3.56 -9.45
CA SER A 14 -17.16 3.65 -8.17
C SER A 14 -17.69 2.29 -7.74
N ILE A 15 -17.43 1.93 -6.48
CA ILE A 15 -17.89 0.66 -5.89
C ILE A 15 -18.56 0.91 -4.54
N LYS A 16 -19.43 -0.01 -4.13
CA LYS A 16 -19.97 -0.03 -2.77
C LYS A 16 -18.99 -0.75 -1.84
N LEU A 17 -18.93 -0.36 -0.57
CA LEU A 17 -18.04 -0.96 0.45
C LEU A 17 -18.18 -2.48 0.54
N GLN A 18 -19.39 -3.04 0.39
CA GLN A 18 -19.62 -4.48 0.45
C GLN A 18 -18.94 -5.27 -0.67
N ARG A 19 -18.48 -4.59 -1.74
CA ARG A 19 -17.77 -5.21 -2.87
C ARG A 19 -16.25 -5.09 -2.76
N LEU A 20 -15.73 -4.47 -1.69
CA LEU A 20 -14.30 -4.16 -1.56
C LEU A 20 -13.43 -5.41 -1.65
N ASP A 21 -13.79 -6.48 -0.92
CA ASP A 21 -13.08 -7.76 -0.98
C ASP A 21 -13.00 -8.34 -2.38
N MET A 22 -14.15 -8.43 -3.06
CA MET A 22 -14.25 -8.98 -4.42
C MET A 22 -13.38 -8.21 -5.41
N VAL A 23 -13.32 -6.88 -5.29
CA VAL A 23 -12.50 -6.03 -6.16
C VAL A 23 -11.02 -6.25 -5.88
N CYS A 24 -10.61 -6.28 -4.61
CA CYS A 24 -9.24 -6.56 -4.21
C CYS A 24 -8.78 -7.95 -4.71
N GLU A 25 -9.59 -8.99 -4.50
CA GLU A 25 -9.29 -10.35 -4.98
C GLU A 25 -9.21 -10.45 -6.50
N THR A 26 -10.03 -9.68 -7.21
CA THR A 26 -9.99 -9.63 -8.68
C THR A 26 -8.72 -8.94 -9.17
N ALA A 27 -8.34 -7.81 -8.56
CA ALA A 27 -7.08 -7.14 -8.86
C ALA A 27 -5.87 -8.05 -8.59
N LEU A 28 -5.85 -8.77 -7.46
CA LEU A 28 -4.78 -9.71 -7.14
C LEU A 28 -4.66 -10.82 -8.20
N ARG A 29 -5.78 -11.43 -8.59
CA ARG A 29 -5.82 -12.46 -9.65
C ARG A 29 -5.36 -11.94 -11.01
N ASN A 30 -5.55 -10.65 -11.27
CA ASN A 30 -5.10 -9.99 -12.50
C ASN A 30 -3.65 -9.50 -12.43
N GLY A 31 -2.95 -9.72 -11.31
CA GLY A 31 -1.59 -9.28 -11.14
C GLY A 31 -1.46 -7.78 -10.87
N GLN A 32 -2.39 -7.20 -10.10
CA GLN A 32 -2.48 -5.76 -9.86
C GLN A 32 -2.61 -5.43 -8.37
N TYR A 33 -2.04 -4.28 -7.98
CA TYR A 33 -2.33 -3.63 -6.71
C TYR A 33 -3.57 -2.73 -6.84
N CYS A 34 -4.09 -2.26 -5.70
CA CYS A 34 -5.25 -1.37 -5.69
C CYS A 34 -4.90 0.01 -5.16
N LEU A 35 -5.43 1.05 -5.82
CA LEU A 35 -5.53 2.40 -5.30
C LEU A 35 -7.01 2.70 -5.02
N ILE A 36 -7.33 3.08 -3.80
CA ILE A 36 -8.71 3.25 -3.34
C ILE A 36 -8.87 4.65 -2.75
N PHE A 37 -9.81 5.39 -3.29
CA PHE A 37 -10.25 6.70 -2.78
C PHE A 37 -11.59 6.54 -2.04
N ASP A 38 -11.57 6.64 -0.71
CA ASP A 38 -12.75 6.47 0.12
C ASP A 38 -13.54 7.76 0.25
N LYS A 39 -14.75 7.78 -0.33
CA LYS A 39 -15.70 8.91 -0.23
C LYS A 39 -16.50 8.91 1.08
N THR A 40 -16.42 7.85 1.89
CA THR A 40 -17.32 7.62 3.02
C THR A 40 -16.61 7.52 4.38
N ASN A 41 -15.28 7.46 4.40
CA ASN A 41 -14.45 7.21 5.58
C ASN A 41 -14.77 5.90 6.33
N ASN A 42 -15.29 4.89 5.62
CA ASN A 42 -15.59 3.57 6.19
C ASN A 42 -14.62 2.48 5.74
N ALA A 43 -13.84 2.70 4.68
CA ALA A 43 -12.86 1.75 4.18
C ALA A 43 -11.69 1.57 5.15
N GLU A 44 -11.27 2.63 5.84
CA GLU A 44 -10.25 2.54 6.89
C GLU A 44 -10.70 1.59 8.01
N ILE A 45 -11.92 1.80 8.54
CA ILE A 45 -12.51 0.96 9.58
C ILE A 45 -12.58 -0.50 9.09
N TYR A 46 -13.02 -0.70 7.86
CA TYR A 46 -13.08 -2.02 7.24
C TYR A 46 -11.72 -2.72 7.23
N PHE A 47 -10.68 -2.05 6.72
CA PHE A 47 -9.35 -2.63 6.59
C PHE A 47 -8.65 -2.84 7.93
N ASN A 48 -8.92 -2.01 8.95
CA ASN A 48 -8.43 -2.25 10.31
C ASN A 48 -8.84 -3.64 10.86
N TYR A 49 -9.96 -4.21 10.42
CA TYR A 49 -10.40 -5.56 10.83
C TYR A 49 -9.96 -6.68 9.87
N LYS A 50 -9.51 -6.35 8.66
CA LYS A 50 -9.36 -7.30 7.54
C LYS A 50 -7.96 -7.38 6.94
N ALA A 51 -7.07 -6.48 7.32
CA ALA A 51 -5.78 -6.29 6.68
C ALA A 51 -4.72 -5.86 7.70
N THR A 52 -3.45 -5.98 7.31
CA THR A 52 -2.35 -5.30 7.97
C THR A 52 -2.35 -3.84 7.48
N LEU A 53 -2.93 -2.93 8.27
CA LEU A 53 -3.04 -1.51 7.94
C LEU A 53 -1.90 -0.70 8.58
N LYS A 54 -1.25 0.14 7.78
CA LYS A 54 -0.22 1.10 8.21
C LYS A 54 -0.67 2.53 7.95
N GLU A 55 -0.88 3.28 9.04
CA GLU A 55 -1.25 4.69 9.05
C GLU A 55 -0.07 5.60 8.68
N LEU A 56 0.26 5.67 7.39
CA LEU A 56 1.36 6.49 6.87
C LEU A 56 1.09 7.99 7.05
N ASN A 57 -0.17 8.41 7.10
CA ASN A 57 -0.53 9.78 7.45
C ASN A 57 0.07 10.23 8.80
N LYS A 58 -0.04 9.42 9.86
CA LYS A 58 0.53 9.77 11.17
C LYS A 58 2.05 9.86 11.15
N GLU A 59 2.69 9.00 10.37
CA GLU A 59 4.14 8.97 10.18
C GLU A 59 4.65 10.24 9.46
N LEU A 60 3.96 10.66 8.39
CA LEU A 60 4.28 11.86 7.62
C LEU A 60 4.07 13.14 8.43
N VAL A 61 3.05 13.22 9.29
CA VAL A 61 2.90 14.33 10.25
C VAL A 61 4.11 14.36 11.21
N GLY A 62 4.58 13.19 11.66
CA GLY A 62 5.80 13.08 12.47
C GLY A 62 7.03 13.65 11.77
N VAL A 63 7.15 13.44 10.45
CA VAL A 63 8.23 14.03 9.63
C VAL A 63 8.10 15.54 9.54
N GLN A 64 6.91 16.08 9.27
CA GLN A 64 6.66 17.53 9.22
C GLN A 64 6.99 18.21 10.56
N MET A 65 6.70 17.54 11.68
CA MET A 65 7.03 18.01 13.02
C MET A 65 8.49 17.75 13.44
N GLN A 66 9.34 17.23 12.53
CA GLN A 66 10.74 16.87 12.80
C GLN A 66 10.92 15.86 13.95
N ARG A 67 9.89 15.03 14.21
CA ARG A 67 9.91 13.96 15.22
C ARG A 67 10.36 12.62 14.65
N LYS A 68 10.29 12.48 13.33
CA LYS A 68 10.75 11.32 12.56
C LYS A 68 11.44 11.79 11.30
N THR A 69 12.34 10.96 10.80
CA THR A 69 12.96 11.12 9.48
C THR A 69 12.21 10.30 8.44
N PRO A 70 12.24 10.66 7.15
CA PRO A 70 11.66 9.84 6.09
C PRO A 70 12.23 8.41 6.05
N HIS A 71 13.51 8.26 6.45
CA HIS A 71 14.17 6.96 6.56
C HIS A 71 13.53 6.06 7.63
N GLU A 72 13.23 6.60 8.82
CA GLU A 72 12.51 5.87 9.88
C GLU A 72 11.09 5.48 9.46
N VAL A 73 10.42 6.35 8.71
CA VAL A 73 9.09 6.05 8.12
C VAL A 73 9.19 4.88 7.14
N CYS A 74 10.18 4.89 6.26
CA CYS A 74 10.40 3.82 5.29
C CYS A 74 10.78 2.50 5.96
N GLU A 75 11.59 2.51 7.01
CA GLU A 75 11.87 1.31 7.81
C GLU A 75 10.60 0.75 8.47
N SER A 76 9.71 1.64 8.95
CA SER A 76 8.43 1.20 9.49
C SER A 76 7.49 0.64 8.42
N LEU A 77 7.48 1.21 7.21
CA LEU A 77 6.74 0.65 6.07
C LEU A 77 7.30 -0.74 5.71
N ARG A 78 8.62 -0.85 5.55
CA ARG A 78 9.36 -2.07 5.19
C ARG A 78 9.07 -3.23 6.13
N SER A 79 9.27 -3.04 7.43
CA SER A 79 9.03 -4.10 8.43
C SER A 79 7.58 -4.60 8.41
N THR A 80 6.61 -3.70 8.21
CA THR A 80 5.19 -4.08 8.13
C THR A 80 4.87 -4.79 6.80
N LEU A 81 5.48 -4.35 5.70
CA LEU A 81 5.39 -5.01 4.40
C LEU A 81 5.94 -6.45 4.48
N VAL A 82 7.13 -6.65 5.05
CA VAL A 82 7.75 -7.97 5.23
C VAL A 82 6.88 -8.89 6.08
N TYR A 83 6.25 -8.37 7.14
CA TYR A 83 5.27 -9.11 7.91
C TYR A 83 4.06 -9.55 7.06
N ALA A 84 3.43 -8.61 6.33
CA ALA A 84 2.25 -8.89 5.53
C ALA A 84 2.53 -9.88 4.38
N MET A 85 3.69 -9.74 3.72
CA MET A 85 4.17 -10.66 2.69
C MET A 85 4.29 -12.09 3.21
N ARG A 86 4.83 -12.28 4.43
CA ARG A 86 4.98 -13.60 5.05
C ARG A 86 3.64 -14.24 5.40
N CYS A 87 2.70 -13.45 5.93
CA CYS A 87 1.39 -13.94 6.34
C CYS A 87 0.41 -14.12 5.18
N GLY A 88 0.67 -13.48 4.02
CA GLY A 88 -0.28 -13.42 2.91
C GLY A 88 -1.46 -12.49 3.16
N ASP A 89 -1.25 -11.52 4.05
CA ASP A 89 -2.26 -10.51 4.36
C ASP A 89 -2.29 -9.43 3.28
N ARG A 90 -3.42 -8.71 3.21
CA ARG A 90 -3.47 -7.42 2.52
C ARG A 90 -2.69 -6.40 3.34
N TYR A 91 -1.74 -5.74 2.70
CA TYR A 91 -1.00 -4.63 3.26
C TYR A 91 -1.60 -3.31 2.77
N VAL A 92 -2.21 -2.56 3.69
CA VAL A 92 -2.91 -1.31 3.37
C VAL A 92 -2.07 -0.14 3.86
N ILE A 93 -1.60 0.70 2.94
CA ILE A 93 -0.94 1.96 3.24
C ILE A 93 -2.00 3.05 3.27
N TYR A 94 -2.34 3.53 4.47
CA TYR A 94 -3.38 4.53 4.67
C TYR A 94 -2.80 5.95 4.74
N LEU A 95 -3.21 6.79 3.81
CA LEU A 95 -2.75 8.16 3.61
C LEU A 95 -3.73 9.22 4.15
N ASP A 96 -4.96 8.84 4.46
CA ASP A 96 -6.05 9.77 4.78
C ASP A 96 -6.09 10.92 3.75
N LYS A 97 -5.99 12.19 4.18
CA LYS A 97 -6.00 13.38 3.31
C LYS A 97 -4.60 13.82 2.86
N MET A 98 -3.56 13.10 3.22
CA MET A 98 -2.19 13.47 2.87
C MET A 98 -1.73 12.76 1.60
N ARG A 99 -0.70 13.33 0.96
CA ARG A 99 -0.08 12.75 -0.22
C ARG A 99 1.28 12.17 0.17
N GLY A 100 1.47 10.86 -0.02
CA GLY A 100 2.77 10.22 0.16
C GLY A 100 3.55 10.29 -1.16
N ASP A 101 4.71 10.94 -1.17
CA ASP A 101 5.61 10.92 -2.32
C ASP A 101 6.48 9.66 -2.30
N PHE A 102 6.03 8.61 -2.99
CA PHE A 102 6.75 7.34 -3.09
C PHE A 102 7.87 7.37 -4.12
N LYS A 103 7.96 8.39 -4.98
CA LYS A 103 9.01 8.50 -5.99
C LYS A 103 10.29 9.10 -5.44
N ASN A 104 10.15 10.17 -4.65
CA ASN A 104 11.30 10.91 -4.14
C ASN A 104 11.45 10.79 -2.62
N GLN A 105 10.44 11.22 -1.86
CA GLN A 105 10.58 11.37 -0.41
C GLN A 105 10.63 10.03 0.33
N LEU A 106 9.82 9.07 -0.11
CA LEU A 106 9.71 7.73 0.47
C LEU A 106 10.30 6.70 -0.49
N ASN A 107 11.54 6.91 -0.94
CA ASN A 107 12.24 5.98 -1.82
C ASN A 107 13.70 5.85 -1.37
N PHE A 108 14.02 4.72 -0.72
CA PHE A 108 15.33 4.44 -0.15
C PHE A 108 15.84 3.07 -0.64
N PRO A 109 16.18 2.94 -1.93
CA PRO A 109 16.74 1.72 -2.47
C PRO A 109 18.19 1.49 -1.99
N PRO A 110 18.70 0.25 -2.09
CA PRO A 110 17.97 -0.95 -2.46
C PRO A 110 17.28 -1.64 -1.26
N ASN A 111 17.75 -1.41 -0.03
CA ASN A 111 17.48 -2.32 1.10
C ASN A 111 16.45 -1.80 2.12
N HIS A 112 15.97 -0.56 1.99
CA HIS A 112 14.96 -0.01 2.91
C HIS A 112 13.59 0.02 2.27
N TRP A 113 13.41 0.79 1.20
CA TRP A 113 12.13 0.92 0.53
C TRP A 113 12.35 1.30 -0.95
N PRO A 114 12.65 0.33 -1.83
CA PRO A 114 12.81 0.57 -3.26
C PRO A 114 11.43 0.69 -3.93
N SER A 115 10.83 1.89 -3.89
CA SER A 115 9.44 2.09 -4.34
C SER A 115 9.20 1.64 -5.78
N GLU A 116 10.10 1.94 -6.70
CA GLU A 116 9.99 1.51 -8.11
C GLU A 116 9.83 -0.02 -8.18
N GLU A 117 10.65 -0.78 -7.47
CA GLU A 117 10.55 -2.25 -7.46
C GLU A 117 9.29 -2.73 -6.72
N ILE A 118 8.95 -2.13 -5.58
CA ILE A 118 7.80 -2.53 -4.74
C ILE A 118 6.47 -2.36 -5.48
N PHE A 119 6.31 -1.27 -6.24
CA PHE A 119 5.07 -0.96 -6.95
C PHE A 119 4.96 -1.68 -8.32
N ASP A 120 6.04 -2.26 -8.85
CA ASP A 120 5.96 -3.21 -9.95
C ASP A 120 5.50 -4.59 -9.45
N PHE A 121 4.19 -4.87 -9.59
CA PHE A 121 3.59 -6.11 -9.10
C PHE A 121 4.31 -7.37 -9.58
N LYS A 122 4.74 -7.41 -10.85
CA LYS A 122 5.28 -8.62 -11.46
C LYS A 122 6.71 -8.84 -11.00
N THR A 123 7.54 -7.80 -11.12
CA THR A 123 8.95 -7.85 -10.76
C THR A 123 9.13 -8.04 -9.25
N TRP A 124 8.34 -7.36 -8.42
CA TRP A 124 8.47 -7.45 -6.96
C TRP A 124 8.33 -8.88 -6.43
N ARG A 125 7.46 -9.67 -7.05
CA ARG A 125 7.17 -11.04 -6.59
C ARG A 125 8.27 -12.04 -6.90
N GLU A 126 9.30 -11.65 -7.64
CA GLU A 126 10.50 -12.47 -7.84
C GLU A 126 11.29 -12.55 -6.53
N ASN A 127 11.78 -13.75 -6.18
CA ASN A 127 12.46 -14.00 -4.90
C ASN A 127 13.63 -13.03 -4.66
N ASP A 128 14.46 -12.83 -5.67
CA ASP A 128 15.62 -11.95 -5.60
C ASP A 128 15.24 -10.47 -5.41
N CYS A 129 14.03 -10.06 -5.78
CA CYS A 129 13.54 -8.70 -5.62
C CYS A 129 13.05 -8.45 -4.19
N TYR A 130 12.03 -9.18 -3.72
CA TYR A 130 11.48 -8.90 -2.39
C TYR A 130 12.45 -9.27 -1.26
N MET A 131 13.38 -10.22 -1.48
CA MET A 131 14.35 -10.57 -0.44
C MET A 131 15.34 -9.44 -0.13
N LYS A 132 15.48 -8.42 -0.99
CA LYS A 132 16.33 -7.23 -0.74
C LYS A 132 15.92 -6.44 0.50
N VAL A 133 14.64 -6.48 0.85
CA VAL A 133 14.09 -5.76 2.01
C VAL A 133 13.89 -6.64 3.24
N VAL A 134 14.10 -7.95 3.14
CA VAL A 134 13.97 -8.89 4.26
C VAL A 134 15.29 -8.92 5.02
N LYS A 135 15.27 -8.51 6.29
CA LYS A 135 16.47 -8.57 7.13
C LYS A 135 16.74 -9.98 7.61
N GLU A 136 17.97 -10.24 8.04
CA GLU A 136 18.39 -11.57 8.50
C GLU A 136 17.51 -12.09 9.65
N GLU A 137 17.15 -11.21 10.58
CA GLU A 137 16.27 -11.53 11.72
C GLU A 137 14.80 -11.77 11.33
N GLU A 138 14.37 -11.29 10.15
CA GLU A 138 13.03 -11.50 9.61
C GLU A 138 12.96 -12.68 8.64
N ASN A 139 14.12 -13.21 8.22
CA ASN A 139 14.23 -14.34 7.30
C ASN A 139 13.86 -15.66 8.00
N GLU A 140 12.59 -15.78 8.35
CA GLU A 140 11.99 -16.94 8.98
C GLU A 140 10.60 -17.20 8.39
N ASP A 141 10.17 -18.46 8.36
CA ASP A 141 8.80 -18.84 8.00
C ASP A 141 7.80 -18.61 9.16
N LEU A 142 6.53 -18.96 8.96
CA LEU A 142 5.49 -18.87 10.00
C LEU A 142 5.74 -19.78 11.22
N LEU A 143 6.60 -20.79 11.08
CA LEU A 143 7.02 -21.70 12.15
C LEU A 143 8.35 -21.27 12.81
N LYS A 144 8.86 -20.07 12.48
CA LYS A 144 10.13 -19.51 12.94
C LYS A 144 11.37 -20.31 12.52
N GLN A 145 11.28 -21.02 11.41
CA GLN A 145 12.42 -21.70 10.81
C GLN A 145 13.25 -20.68 10.02
N LYS A 146 14.49 -20.45 10.45
CA LYS A 146 15.41 -19.49 9.82
C LYS A 146 15.75 -19.88 8.38
N GLY A 147 15.93 -18.89 7.52
CA GLY A 147 16.30 -19.05 6.11
C GLY A 147 15.17 -19.57 5.22
N ARG A 148 13.93 -19.59 5.71
CA ARG A 148 12.76 -20.13 5.01
C ARG A 148 11.69 -19.08 4.73
N TYR A 149 12.08 -17.80 4.70
CA TYR A 149 11.14 -16.75 4.30
C TYR A 149 10.72 -16.92 2.85
N PHE A 150 9.42 -16.83 2.59
CA PHE A 150 8.87 -16.69 1.25
C PHE A 150 7.67 -15.74 1.33
N MET A 151 7.49 -14.95 0.28
CA MET A 151 6.28 -14.15 0.14
C MET A 151 5.13 -15.08 -0.24
N ASN A 152 4.01 -14.96 0.47
CA ASN A 152 2.81 -15.75 0.24
C ASN A 152 2.07 -15.24 -1.01
N ASP A 153 1.55 -16.15 -1.85
CA ASP A 153 0.85 -15.81 -3.09
C ASP A 153 -0.39 -14.93 -2.88
N ASN A 154 -1.01 -14.99 -1.69
CA ASN A 154 -2.17 -14.17 -1.34
C ASN A 154 -1.81 -12.74 -0.92
N PHE A 155 -0.53 -12.43 -0.74
CA PHE A 155 -0.09 -11.08 -0.41
C PHE A 155 -0.62 -10.08 -1.46
N GLN A 156 -1.14 -8.95 -1.00
CA GLN A 156 -1.59 -7.87 -1.85
C GLN A 156 -1.31 -6.52 -1.19
N MET A 157 -0.86 -5.54 -1.95
CA MET A 157 -0.71 -4.16 -1.50
C MET A 157 -1.88 -3.30 -1.97
N ILE A 158 -2.32 -2.39 -1.10
CA ILE A 158 -3.41 -1.45 -1.33
C ILE A 158 -2.97 -0.07 -0.81
N ILE A 159 -3.11 0.96 -1.63
CA ILE A 159 -3.03 2.36 -1.17
C ILE A 159 -4.45 2.84 -0.93
N LEU A 160 -4.71 3.30 0.29
CA LEU A 160 -5.99 3.86 0.69
C LEU A 160 -5.82 5.35 1.01
N ALA A 161 -6.60 6.19 0.35
CA ALA A 161 -6.66 7.62 0.61
C ALA A 161 -8.12 8.08 0.76
N SER A 162 -8.32 9.15 1.52
CA SER A 162 -9.62 9.82 1.66
C SER A 162 -9.88 10.65 0.40
N TYR A 163 -11.04 10.46 -0.23
CA TYR A 163 -11.41 11.28 -1.39
C TYR A 163 -11.72 12.71 -0.94
N HIS A 164 -11.12 13.69 -1.61
CA HIS A 164 -11.43 15.10 -1.39
C HIS A 164 -11.89 15.80 -2.67
N SER A 165 -11.11 15.65 -3.73
CA SER A 165 -11.41 16.13 -5.08
C SER A 165 -10.77 15.21 -6.12
N ASP A 166 -11.23 15.30 -7.37
CA ASP A 166 -10.62 14.57 -8.49
C ASP A 166 -9.16 15.01 -8.71
N GLU A 167 -8.87 16.31 -8.57
CA GLU A 167 -7.50 16.85 -8.67
C GLU A 167 -6.56 16.23 -7.62
N ASP A 168 -7.02 16.10 -6.37
CA ASP A 168 -6.23 15.44 -5.32
C ASP A 168 -5.92 13.97 -5.64
N CYS A 169 -6.86 13.28 -6.30
CA CYS A 169 -6.70 11.89 -6.70
C CYS A 169 -5.65 11.77 -7.81
N GLU A 170 -5.73 12.61 -8.85
CA GLU A 170 -4.76 12.65 -9.95
C GLU A 170 -3.35 12.98 -9.47
N GLU A 171 -3.23 13.93 -8.53
CA GLU A 171 -1.95 14.29 -7.95
C GLU A 171 -1.33 13.14 -7.15
N LEU A 172 -2.13 12.37 -6.40
CA LEU A 172 -1.62 11.19 -5.71
C LEU A 172 -1.15 10.11 -6.69
N VAL A 173 -1.90 9.85 -7.76
CA VAL A 173 -1.52 8.89 -8.82
C VAL A 173 -0.14 9.22 -9.38
N LYS A 174 0.16 10.50 -9.62
CA LYS A 174 1.47 10.95 -10.13
C LYS A 174 2.63 10.67 -9.16
N LEU A 175 2.36 10.52 -7.87
CA LEU A 175 3.36 10.28 -6.83
C LEU A 175 3.66 8.80 -6.57
N ILE A 176 2.94 7.90 -7.24
CA ILE A 176 3.13 6.45 -7.12
C ILE A 176 3.84 5.95 -8.41
N PRO A 177 4.91 5.15 -8.30
CA PRO A 177 5.54 4.49 -9.45
C PRO A 177 4.59 3.54 -10.19
N HIS A 178 4.92 3.21 -11.45
CA HIS A 178 4.28 2.14 -12.25
C HIS A 178 2.73 2.16 -12.30
N GLN A 179 2.14 3.35 -12.54
CA GLN A 179 0.69 3.50 -12.79
C GLN A 179 0.26 2.88 -14.12
#